data_AF-A0A1Q3HMK1-F1
#
_entry.id   AF-A0A1Q3HMK1-F1
#
_cell.length_a   1.000
_cell.length_b   1.000
_cell.length_c   1.000
_cell.angle_alpha   90.00
_cell.angle_beta   90.00
_cell.angle_gamma   90.00
#
_symmetry.space_group_name_H-M   'P 1'
#
loop_
_entity.id
_entity.type
_entity.pdbx_description
1 polymer ?
#
loop_
_entity_poly.entity_id
_entity_poly.type
_entity_poly.pdbx_seq_one_letter_code
_entity_poly.pdbx_strand_id
1 'polypeptide(L)'
;MTDEGRGGEYQRRVLALDHSGVLALWQGLRAGVSPPEWPAGVLLEYLLLRAFQLEGAEVTWPYRVYRNGVLLEQIDGVVYFDGVSCLVECKDMTAPVDALAIVKLKSQILRRPRTTIGALLCTGKISGRPSGNIGSSRG
;
A
#
# COMPACT_ATOMS: atom_id res chain seq x y z
N MET A 1 -0.47 13.87 20.27
CA MET A 1 -0.43 13.99 18.80
C MET A 1 -1.37 12.96 18.22
N THR A 2 -2.38 13.36 17.44
CA THR A 2 -3.38 12.45 16.85
C THR A 2 -2.77 11.60 15.74
N ASP A 3 -3.43 10.51 15.37
CA ASP A 3 -3.02 9.65 14.24
C ASP A 3 -2.89 10.44 12.92
N GLU A 4 -3.78 11.41 12.72
CA GLU A 4 -3.72 12.37 11.60
C GLU A 4 -2.46 13.24 11.63
N GLY A 5 -2.05 13.71 12.81
CA GLY A 5 -0.84 14.53 12.97
C GLY A 5 0.45 13.75 12.67
N ARG A 6 0.47 12.44 12.93
CA ARG A 6 1.59 11.56 12.57
C ARG A 6 1.63 11.29 11.06
N GLY A 7 0.49 10.98 10.44
CA GLY A 7 0.42 10.76 8.99
C GLY A 7 0.92 11.98 8.18
N GLY A 8 0.51 13.19 8.56
CA GLY A 8 0.97 14.42 7.91
C GLY A 8 2.48 14.66 8.02
N GLU A 9 3.10 14.28 9.15
CA GLU A 9 4.56 14.38 9.31
C GLU A 9 5.31 13.41 8.38
N TYR A 10 4.88 12.15 8.31
CA TYR A 10 5.47 11.15 7.43
C TYR A 10 5.32 11.55 5.95
N GLN A 11 4.14 12.05 5.57
CA GLN A 11 3.90 12.56 4.24
C GLN A 11 4.88 13.68 3.87
N ARG A 12 5.06 14.68 4.75
CA ARG A 12 6.00 15.78 4.51
C ARG A 12 7.43 15.30 4.28
N ARG A 13 7.86 14.30 5.06
CA ARG A 13 9.21 13.74 4.95
C ARG A 13 9.45 13.07 3.60
N VAL A 14 8.54 12.20 3.15
CA VAL A 14 8.72 11.55 1.84
C VAL A 14 8.55 12.52 0.68
N LEU A 15 7.71 13.54 0.81
CA LEU A 15 7.56 14.57 -0.23
C LEU A 15 8.84 15.38 -0.46
N ALA A 16 9.73 15.47 0.54
CA ALA A 16 11.03 16.11 0.40
C ALA A 16 12.06 15.25 -0.35
N LEU A 17 11.78 13.97 -0.60
CA LEU A 17 12.69 13.06 -1.29
C LEU A 17 12.56 13.19 -2.81
N ASP A 18 13.68 13.13 -3.50
CA ASP A 18 13.77 12.88 -4.94
C ASP A 18 13.97 11.38 -5.23
N HIS A 19 14.18 11.03 -6.50
CA HIS A 19 14.43 9.65 -6.92
C HIS A 19 15.62 9.00 -6.20
N SER A 20 16.69 9.77 -5.96
CA SER A 20 17.89 9.27 -5.28
C SER A 20 17.64 9.01 -3.80
N GLY A 21 16.90 9.90 -3.13
CA GLY A 21 16.49 9.75 -1.73
C GLY A 21 15.55 8.56 -1.54
N VAL A 22 14.58 8.38 -2.45
CA VAL A 22 13.69 7.21 -2.44
C VAL A 22 14.50 5.92 -2.63
N LEU A 23 15.43 5.89 -3.58
CA LEU A 23 16.27 4.72 -3.82
C LEU A 23 17.16 4.39 -2.62
N ALA A 24 17.75 5.39 -1.96
CA ALA A 24 18.57 5.20 -0.78
C ALA A 24 17.79 4.59 0.40
N LEU A 25 16.59 5.12 0.69
CA LEU A 25 15.73 4.56 1.73
C LEU A 25 15.25 3.15 1.38
N TRP A 26 14.94 2.88 0.10
CA TRP A 26 14.59 1.54 -0.36
C TRP A 26 15.73 0.54 -0.15
N GLN A 27 16.96 0.92 -0.47
CA GLN A 27 18.14 0.09 -0.23
C GLN A 27 18.34 -0.19 1.27
N GLY A 28 18.13 0.81 2.13
CA GLY A 28 18.14 0.64 3.58
C GLY A 28 17.11 -0.39 4.05
N LEU A 29 15.84 -0.21 3.67
CA LEU A 29 14.76 -1.17 3.99
C LEU A 29 15.12 -2.59 3.54
N ARG A 30 15.62 -2.73 2.31
CA ARG A 30 16.06 -4.02 1.74
C ARG A 30 17.20 -4.67 2.50
N ALA A 31 18.03 -3.88 3.19
CA ALA A 31 19.09 -4.35 4.07
C ALA A 31 18.61 -4.60 5.52
N GLY A 32 17.32 -4.42 5.80
CA GLY A 32 16.76 -4.53 7.15
C GLY A 32 17.06 -3.31 8.04
N VAL A 33 17.44 -2.18 7.43
CA VAL A 33 17.78 -0.93 8.11
C VAL A 33 16.71 0.11 7.83
N SER A 34 15.86 0.38 8.81
CA SER A 34 14.93 1.51 8.78
C SER A 34 15.45 2.62 9.68
N PRO A 35 15.41 3.90 9.26
CA PRO A 35 15.75 5.00 10.16
C PRO A 35 14.79 5.00 11.37
N PRO A 36 15.30 5.30 12.59
CA PRO A 36 14.58 5.12 13.85
C PRO A 36 13.33 5.99 13.98
N GLU A 37 13.24 7.06 13.21
CA GLU A 37 12.11 7.97 13.19
C GLU A 37 10.88 7.43 12.42
N TRP A 38 11.05 6.30 11.72
CA TRP A 38 9.98 5.60 11.02
C TRP A 38 9.50 4.38 11.82
N PRO A 39 8.20 4.30 12.16
CA PRO A 39 7.62 3.08 12.68
C PRO A 39 7.75 1.94 11.67
N ALA A 40 7.84 0.71 12.18
CA ALA A 40 7.83 -0.49 11.34
C ALA A 40 6.60 -0.51 10.42
N GLY A 41 6.79 -0.87 9.15
CA GLY A 41 5.72 -0.86 8.14
C GLY A 41 5.44 0.49 7.48
N VAL A 42 5.44 1.58 8.26
CA VAL A 42 5.04 2.92 7.79
C VAL A 42 5.98 3.47 6.72
N LEU A 43 7.29 3.24 6.85
CA LEU A 43 8.23 3.73 5.83
C LEU A 43 7.93 3.13 4.46
N LEU A 44 7.64 1.83 4.38
CA LEU A 44 7.34 1.16 3.11
C LEU A 44 6.12 1.77 2.42
N GLU A 45 5.05 2.02 3.19
CA GLU A 45 3.80 2.61 2.71
C GLU A 45 4.06 3.95 2.01
N TYR A 46 4.71 4.89 2.72
CA TYR A 46 4.95 6.24 2.21
C TYR A 46 6.00 6.26 1.10
N LEU A 47 7.03 5.41 1.18
CA LEU A 47 8.12 5.35 0.22
C LEU A 47 7.64 4.86 -1.16
N LEU A 48 6.85 3.79 -1.20
CA LEU A 48 6.35 3.22 -2.46
C LEU A 48 5.38 4.17 -3.16
N LEU A 49 4.47 4.76 -2.40
CA LEU A 49 3.56 5.74 -2.93
C LEU A 49 4.33 6.97 -3.47
N ARG A 50 5.43 7.37 -2.81
CA ARG A 50 6.27 8.50 -3.27
C ARG A 50 6.99 8.14 -4.57
N ALA A 51 7.44 6.89 -4.72
CA ALA A 51 8.01 6.42 -5.98
C ALA A 51 7.01 6.58 -7.13
N PHE A 52 5.76 6.15 -6.98
CA PHE A 52 4.72 6.37 -8.01
C PHE A 52 4.51 7.85 -8.34
N GLN A 53 4.51 8.71 -7.32
CA GLN A 53 4.34 10.14 -7.53
C GLN A 53 5.51 10.77 -8.31
N LEU A 54 6.74 10.33 -8.04
CA LEU A 54 7.92 10.77 -8.77
C LEU A 54 7.90 10.35 -10.25
N GLU A 55 7.30 9.19 -10.55
CA GLU A 55 7.05 8.71 -11.91
C GLU A 55 5.82 9.37 -12.59
N GLY A 56 5.23 10.39 -11.96
CA GLY A 56 4.16 11.22 -12.56
C GLY A 56 2.74 10.79 -12.23
N ALA A 57 2.52 9.86 -11.30
CA ALA A 57 1.19 9.50 -10.85
C ALA A 57 0.62 10.50 -9.83
N GLU A 58 -0.70 10.66 -9.81
CA GLU A 58 -1.39 11.33 -8.71
C GLU A 58 -1.62 10.34 -7.57
N VAL A 59 -1.40 10.78 -6.33
CA VAL A 59 -1.40 9.86 -5.19
C VAL A 59 -2.12 10.45 -3.98
N THR A 60 -2.96 9.64 -3.34
CA THR A 60 -3.66 9.97 -2.08
C THR A 60 -3.16 9.07 -0.94
N TRP A 61 -2.91 9.68 0.23
CA TRP A 61 -2.26 9.08 1.39
C TRP A 61 -2.81 9.64 2.71
N PRO A 62 -3.05 8.77 3.71
CA PRO A 62 -3.67 7.47 3.47
C PRO A 62 -5.04 7.68 2.81
N TYR A 63 -5.48 6.72 2.01
CA TYR A 63 -6.80 6.82 1.40
C TYR A 63 -7.88 6.35 2.38
N ARG A 64 -8.73 7.29 2.80
CA ARG A 64 -9.77 7.06 3.81
C ARG A 64 -11.16 7.15 3.20
N VAL A 65 -12.00 6.18 3.56
CA VAL A 65 -13.40 6.12 3.13
C VAL A 65 -14.29 6.36 4.34
N TYR A 66 -15.09 7.42 4.29
CA TYR A 66 -16.04 7.74 5.34
C TYR A 66 -17.48 7.50 4.87
N ARG A 67 -18.36 7.09 5.77
CA ARG A 67 -19.81 7.08 5.58
C ARG A 67 -20.47 7.64 6.82
N ASN A 68 -21.29 8.68 6.65
CA ASN A 68 -21.97 9.37 7.76
C ASN A 68 -20.99 9.79 8.88
N GLY A 69 -19.80 10.29 8.51
CA GLY A 69 -18.75 10.69 9.44
C GLY A 69 -17.96 9.55 10.08
N VAL A 70 -18.31 8.29 9.83
CA VAL A 70 -17.61 7.12 10.36
C VAL A 70 -16.56 6.64 9.35
N LEU A 71 -15.32 6.48 9.79
CA LEU A 71 -14.26 5.85 8.99
C LEU A 71 -14.61 4.37 8.78
N LEU A 72 -14.89 4.00 7.53
CA LEU A 72 -15.19 2.62 7.15
C LEU A 72 -13.93 1.87 6.71
N GLU A 73 -13.03 2.57 6.02
CA GLU A 73 -11.82 1.96 5.46
C GLU A 73 -10.66 2.93 5.49
N GLN A 74 -9.49 2.42 5.85
CA GLN A 74 -8.22 3.07 5.61
C GLN A 74 -7.38 2.12 4.75
N ILE A 75 -6.91 2.64 3.62
CA ILE A 75 -6.01 1.98 2.67
C ILE A 75 -4.73 2.81 2.65
N ASP A 76 -3.58 2.15 2.58
CA ASP A 76 -2.28 2.82 2.70
C ASP A 76 -2.13 3.93 1.65
N GLY A 77 -2.60 3.70 0.42
CA GLY A 77 -2.82 4.78 -0.54
C GLY A 77 -3.63 4.39 -1.77
N VAL A 78 -3.86 5.38 -2.62
CA VAL A 78 -4.40 5.19 -3.97
C VAL A 78 -3.53 5.93 -4.96
N VAL A 79 -3.17 5.26 -6.04
CA VAL A 79 -2.40 5.79 -7.17
C VAL A 79 -3.33 5.93 -8.37
N TYR A 80 -3.30 7.08 -9.03
CA TYR A 80 -4.03 7.35 -10.26
C TYR A 80 -3.04 7.62 -11.38
N PHE A 81 -3.14 6.85 -12.47
CA PHE A 81 -2.27 6.99 -13.62
C PHE A 81 -3.02 6.52 -14.87
N ASP A 82 -3.03 7.35 -15.92
CA ASP A 82 -3.59 7.03 -17.23
C ASP A 82 -5.01 6.40 -17.19
N GLY A 83 -5.92 7.01 -16.43
CA GLY A 83 -7.30 6.55 -16.31
C GLY A 83 -7.51 5.28 -15.47
N VAL A 84 -6.44 4.72 -14.90
CA VAL A 84 -6.47 3.60 -13.96
C VAL A 84 -6.30 4.12 -12.54
N SER A 85 -7.09 3.57 -11.61
CA SER A 85 -6.89 3.76 -10.17
C SER A 85 -6.40 2.46 -9.54
N CYS A 86 -5.34 2.52 -8.76
CA CYS A 86 -4.75 1.40 -8.04
C CYS A 86 -4.88 1.62 -6.53
N LEU A 87 -5.62 0.75 -5.85
CA LEU A 87 -5.58 0.67 -4.39
C LEU A 87 -4.27 0.01 -3.98
N VAL A 88 -3.46 0.68 -3.17
CA VAL A 88 -2.15 0.17 -2.73
C VAL A 88 -2.23 -0.18 -1.26
N GLU A 89 -1.92 -1.44 -0.94
CA GLU A 89 -1.71 -1.91 0.41
C GLU A 89 -0.27 -2.44 0.51
N CYS A 90 0.45 -2.02 1.54
CA CYS A 90 1.82 -2.40 1.80
C CYS A 90 1.90 -3.33 3.02
N LYS A 91 2.85 -4.26 2.96
CA LYS A 91 3.19 -5.15 4.08
C LYS A 91 4.70 -5.28 4.16
N ASP A 92 5.30 -4.55 5.08
CA ASP A 92 6.70 -4.73 5.44
C ASP A 92 6.80 -5.95 6.36
N MET A 93 7.31 -7.06 5.82
CA MET A 93 7.13 -8.36 6.46
C MET A 93 8.43 -9.17 6.51
N THR A 94 8.66 -9.77 7.68
CA THR A 94 9.56 -10.91 7.87
C THR A 94 8.86 -12.27 7.69
N ALA A 95 7.51 -12.29 7.74
CA ALA A 95 6.67 -13.48 7.59
C ALA A 95 5.88 -13.48 6.27
N PRO A 96 5.37 -14.63 5.79
CA PRO A 96 4.58 -14.65 4.58
C PRO A 96 3.29 -13.84 4.67
N VAL A 97 2.92 -13.19 3.56
CA VAL A 97 1.65 -12.45 3.44
C VAL A 97 0.47 -13.40 3.65
N ASP A 98 -0.35 -13.13 4.67
CA ASP A 98 -1.58 -13.88 4.93
C ASP A 98 -2.58 -13.69 3.77
N ALA A 99 -3.23 -14.79 3.36
CA ALA A 99 -4.33 -14.79 2.38
C ALA A 99 -5.45 -13.79 2.76
N LEU A 100 -5.62 -13.50 4.05
CA LEU A 100 -6.56 -12.48 4.52
C LEU A 100 -6.29 -11.09 3.93
N ALA A 101 -5.04 -10.70 3.72
CA ALA A 101 -4.70 -9.41 3.11
C ALA A 101 -5.23 -9.31 1.66
N ILE A 102 -5.12 -10.40 0.90
CA ILE A 102 -5.62 -10.50 -0.47
C ILE A 102 -7.16 -10.47 -0.48
N VAL A 103 -7.81 -11.19 0.44
CA VAL A 103 -9.27 -11.21 0.58
C VAL A 103 -9.80 -9.82 0.95
N LYS A 104 -9.15 -9.14 1.91
CA LYS A 104 -9.45 -7.75 2.28
C LYS A 104 -9.37 -6.88 1.04
N LEU A 105 -8.23 -6.82 0.36
CA LEU A 105 -8.03 -5.97 -0.82
C LEU A 105 -9.07 -6.25 -1.92
N LYS A 106 -9.34 -7.53 -2.21
CA LYS A 106 -10.40 -7.94 -3.16
C LYS A 106 -11.77 -7.36 -2.78
N SER A 107 -12.15 -7.44 -1.50
CA SER A 107 -13.43 -6.89 -1.03
C SER A 107 -13.52 -5.37 -1.17
N GLN A 108 -12.39 -4.66 -1.11
CA GLN A 108 -12.31 -3.22 -1.31
C GLN A 108 -12.47 -2.86 -2.78
N ILE A 109 -11.78 -3.58 -3.69
CA ILE A 109 -11.90 -3.39 -5.15
C ILE A 109 -13.34 -3.62 -5.64
N LEU A 110 -14.02 -4.65 -5.14
CA LEU A 110 -15.38 -5.01 -5.58
C LEU A 110 -16.42 -3.89 -5.36
N ARG A 111 -16.11 -2.89 -4.55
CA ARG A 111 -16.97 -1.74 -4.24
C ARG A 111 -16.59 -0.49 -5.04
N ARG A 112 -15.74 -0.61 -6.06
CA ARG A 112 -15.16 0.48 -6.86
C ARG A 112 -15.42 0.33 -8.36
N PRO A 113 -15.18 1.39 -9.16
CA PRO A 113 -15.30 1.31 -10.61
C PRO A 113 -14.49 0.16 -11.21
N ARG A 114 -14.96 -0.41 -12.34
CA ARG A 114 -14.37 -1.61 -12.96
C ARG A 114 -12.91 -1.45 -13.40
N THR A 115 -12.43 -0.22 -13.57
CA THR A 115 -11.04 0.11 -13.90
C THR A 115 -10.12 0.14 -12.68
N THR A 116 -10.67 -0.09 -11.47
CA THR A 116 -9.87 -0.13 -10.24
C THR A 116 -9.13 -1.45 -10.14
N ILE A 117 -7.81 -1.38 -10.03
CA ILE A 117 -6.96 -2.51 -9.68
C ILE A 117 -6.51 -2.39 -8.22
N GLY A 118 -5.98 -3.47 -7.65
CA GLY A 118 -5.30 -3.43 -6.36
C GLY A 118 -3.91 -4.02 -6.44
N ALA A 119 -2.98 -3.39 -5.73
CA ALA A 119 -1.61 -3.85 -5.57
C ALA A 119 -1.34 -4.11 -4.09
N LEU A 120 -0.89 -5.33 -3.79
CA LEU A 120 -0.34 -5.69 -2.49
C LEU A 120 1.18 -5.75 -2.64
N LEU A 121 1.86 -4.79 -2.04
CA LEU A 121 3.31 -4.61 -2.15
C LEU A 121 3.98 -5.07 -0.85
N CYS A 122 4.98 -5.93 -0.94
CA CYS A 122 5.67 -6.45 0.24
C CYS A 122 7.18 -6.55 0.06
N THR A 123 7.92 -6.39 1.15
CA THR A 123 9.38 -6.58 1.19
C THR A 123 9.78 -8.06 1.29
N GLY A 124 8.88 -8.91 1.78
CA GLY A 124 9.07 -10.36 1.97
C GLY A 124 8.55 -11.24 0.82
N LYS A 125 8.53 -12.57 1.04
CA LYS A 125 7.97 -13.57 0.11
C LYS A 125 6.46 -13.72 0.31
N ILE A 126 5.73 -13.93 -0.78
CA ILE A 126 4.32 -14.34 -0.74
C ILE A 126 4.29 -15.88 -0.59
N SER A 127 3.65 -16.42 0.45
CA SER A 127 3.42 -17.86 0.55
C SER A 127 2.36 -18.32 -0.46
N GLY A 128 2.55 -19.52 -1.01
CA GLY A 128 1.91 -20.03 -2.21
C GLY A 128 0.36 -20.01 -2.28
N ARG A 129 -0.10 -20.10 -3.54
CA ARG A 129 -1.47 -20.05 -4.09
C ARG A 129 -2.61 -19.95 -3.07
N PRO A 130 -3.52 -18.95 -3.18
CA PRO A 130 -4.83 -19.07 -2.55
C PRO A 130 -5.46 -20.36 -3.05
N SER A 131 -5.74 -21.29 -2.15
CA SER A 131 -6.37 -22.58 -2.41
C SER A 131 -7.84 -22.36 -2.81
N GLY A 132 -8.03 -21.85 -4.02
CA GLY A 132 -9.31 -21.83 -4.71
C GLY A 132 -9.54 -23.20 -5.32
N ASN A 133 -10.40 -23.99 -4.68
CA ASN A 133 -10.93 -25.21 -5.26
C ASN A 133 -11.86 -24.80 -6.42
N ILE A 134 -11.32 -24.70 -7.64
CA ILE A 134 -12.17 -24.63 -8.84
C ILE A 134 -12.67 -26.06 -9.05
N GLY A 135 -13.83 -26.36 -8.47
CA GLY A 135 -14.53 -27.61 -8.71
C GLY A 135 -14.73 -27.80 -10.20
N SER A 136 -14.07 -28.80 -10.78
CA SER A 136 -14.42 -29.27 -12.11
C SER A 136 -15.71 -30.09 -11.98
N SER A 137 -16.85 -29.45 -12.17
CA SER A 137 -18.04 -30.16 -12.63
C SER A 137 -17.83 -30.45 -14.11
N ARG A 138 -17.23 -31.60 -14.44
CA ARG A 138 -17.45 -32.24 -15.74
C ARG A 138 -18.61 -33.20 -15.54
N GLY A 139 -19.67 -32.98 -16.32
CA GLY A 139 -20.71 -33.98 -16.56
C GLY A 139 -20.20 -35.11 -17.44
#